data_AF-A0A958GUG5-F1
#
_entry.id   AF-A0A958GUG5-F1
#
_cell.length_a   1.000
_cell.length_b   1.000
_cell.length_c   1.000
_cell.angle_alpha   90.00
_cell.angle_beta   90.00
_cell.angle_gamma   90.00
#
_symmetry.space_group_name_H-M   'P 1'
#
loop_
_entity.id
_entity.type
_entity.pdbx_description
1 polymer ?
#
loop_
_entity_poly.entity_id
_entity_poly.type
_entity_poly.pdbx_seq_one_letter_code
_entity_poly.pdbx_strand_id
1 'polypeptide(L)'
;MQARIDSPDYWIDGFQPNESDMAALYEQMIEVAHPQNVESICAFVIHNRVSREIEARQARAAAKGTVYKPADRYDVGQKLLFSALGGAEGVVAAVRPGNNPSYGAYQVIQVEIAGQSREFAAGLEVDHALSQTEIDLDPEALADRYAPMIAAQMVARLVEDPDWLSYGDRWILRALLPEVNLGHRNLAEAIIMLAGEPLPAEQILGDLDFDKQLPAETRAIALEMALSKDERFRNVGALEAPLWTLKSQI
;
A
#
# COMPACT_ATOMS: atom_id res chain seq x y z
N MET A 1 -21.46 -6.04 -6.28
CA MET A 1 -21.03 -4.63 -6.26
C MET A 1 -19.65 -4.61 -5.63
N GLN A 2 -18.63 -4.02 -6.25
CA GLN A 2 -17.29 -3.98 -5.66
C GLN A 2 -17.32 -3.01 -4.47
N ALA A 3 -16.77 -3.44 -3.32
CA ALA A 3 -16.73 -2.59 -2.12
C ALA A 3 -15.91 -1.32 -2.39
N ARG A 4 -16.23 -0.22 -1.70
CA ARG A 4 -15.51 1.05 -1.88
C ARG A 4 -14.13 0.97 -1.24
N ILE A 5 -13.11 1.52 -1.88
CA ILE A 5 -11.73 1.47 -1.37
C ILE A 5 -11.53 2.21 -0.03
N ASP A 6 -12.45 3.06 0.40
CA ASP A 6 -12.41 3.75 1.70
C ASP A 6 -13.26 3.03 2.78
N SER A 7 -13.98 1.98 2.40
CA SER A 7 -14.89 1.25 3.27
C SER A 7 -14.18 0.12 4.04
N PRO A 8 -14.64 -0.19 5.27
CA PRO A 8 -14.17 -1.35 6.02
C PRO A 8 -14.32 -2.67 5.24
N ASP A 9 -15.43 -2.87 4.53
CA ASP A 9 -15.70 -4.08 3.74
C ASP A 9 -14.59 -4.39 2.72
N TYR A 10 -13.94 -3.36 2.17
CA TYR A 10 -12.85 -3.53 1.21
C TYR A 10 -11.56 -4.02 1.88
N TRP A 11 -11.20 -3.48 3.04
CA TRP A 11 -9.91 -3.76 3.69
C TRP A 11 -9.97 -4.90 4.71
N ILE A 12 -11.09 -5.06 5.41
CA ILE A 12 -11.23 -6.04 6.49
C ILE A 12 -11.68 -7.38 5.91
N ASP A 13 -12.77 -7.36 5.13
CA ASP A 13 -13.41 -8.59 4.65
C ASP A 13 -12.87 -9.01 3.28
N GLY A 14 -12.57 -8.03 2.43
CA GLY A 14 -12.23 -8.25 1.02
C GLY A 14 -10.74 -8.18 0.67
N PHE A 15 -9.87 -7.73 1.58
CA PHE A 15 -8.46 -7.59 1.25
C PHE A 15 -7.84 -8.96 1.01
N GLN A 16 -7.04 -9.03 -0.04
CA GLN A 16 -6.05 -10.07 -0.29
C GLN A 16 -4.90 -9.38 -1.03
N PRO A 17 -3.65 -9.64 -0.62
CA PRO A 17 -2.48 -9.18 -1.37
C PRO A 17 -2.52 -9.78 -2.78
N ASN A 18 -2.30 -8.97 -3.81
CA ASN A 18 -2.28 -9.40 -5.19
C ASN A 18 -0.90 -9.15 -5.82
N GLU A 19 -0.67 -9.71 -7.02
CA GLU A 19 0.61 -9.60 -7.72
C GLU A 19 1.02 -8.16 -8.03
N SER A 20 0.06 -7.25 -8.22
CA SER A 20 0.37 -5.83 -8.41
C SER A 20 0.87 -5.15 -7.14
N ASP A 21 0.38 -5.56 -5.97
CA ASP A 21 0.89 -5.05 -4.69
C ASP A 21 2.30 -5.58 -4.45
N MET A 22 2.52 -6.88 -4.74
CA MET A 22 3.83 -7.50 -4.62
C MET A 22 4.85 -6.83 -5.53
N ALA A 23 4.51 -6.58 -6.80
CA ALA A 23 5.38 -5.87 -7.74
C ALA A 23 5.76 -4.47 -7.24
N ALA A 24 4.80 -3.70 -6.74
CA ALA A 24 5.06 -2.38 -6.15
C ALA A 24 5.95 -2.47 -4.91
N LEU A 25 5.76 -3.50 -4.07
CA LEU A 25 6.62 -3.74 -2.92
C LEU A 25 8.05 -4.11 -3.33
N TYR A 26 8.25 -4.92 -4.37
CA TYR A 26 9.59 -5.20 -4.89
C TYR A 26 10.32 -3.93 -5.31
N GLU A 27 9.64 -3.06 -6.06
CA GLU A 27 10.18 -1.76 -6.49
C GLU A 27 10.54 -0.88 -5.27
N GLN A 28 9.62 -0.77 -4.31
CA GLN A 28 9.84 0.00 -3.08
C GLN A 28 11.02 -0.52 -2.27
N MET A 29 11.14 -1.84 -2.11
CA MET A 29 12.22 -2.45 -1.33
C MET A 29 13.59 -2.22 -1.98
N ILE A 30 13.65 -2.21 -3.31
CA ILE A 30 14.87 -1.85 -4.05
C ILE A 30 15.22 -0.37 -3.84
N GLU A 31 14.22 0.51 -3.85
CA GLU A 31 14.41 1.94 -3.65
C GLU A 31 14.92 2.28 -2.25
N VAL A 32 14.29 1.73 -1.20
CA VAL A 32 14.71 1.96 0.19
C VAL A 32 16.00 1.19 0.54
N ALA A 33 16.21 0.02 -0.07
CA ALA A 33 17.39 -0.83 0.12
C ALA A 33 17.69 -1.27 1.57
N HIS A 34 16.72 -1.13 2.48
CA HIS A 34 16.83 -1.51 3.89
C HIS A 34 15.58 -2.23 4.40
N PRO A 35 15.66 -3.00 5.51
CA PRO A 35 14.52 -3.72 6.04
C PRO A 35 13.36 -2.79 6.40
N GLN A 36 12.14 -3.28 6.22
CA GLN A 36 10.90 -2.59 6.57
C GLN A 36 10.13 -3.42 7.61
N ASN A 37 9.39 -2.74 8.48
CA ASN A 37 8.48 -3.42 9.39
C ASN A 37 7.14 -3.75 8.70
N VAL A 38 6.33 -4.64 9.28
CA VAL A 38 5.05 -5.04 8.65
C VAL A 38 4.10 -3.87 8.52
N GLU A 39 4.08 -2.97 9.50
CA GLU A 39 3.23 -1.78 9.49
C GLU A 39 3.52 -0.87 8.29
N SER A 40 4.80 -0.54 8.05
CA SER A 40 5.26 0.24 6.90
C SER A 40 4.95 -0.46 5.57
N ILE A 41 5.12 -1.78 5.49
CA ILE A 41 4.76 -2.56 4.30
C ILE A 41 3.25 -2.44 4.02
N CYS A 42 2.41 -2.60 5.04
CA CYS A 42 0.96 -2.50 4.90
C CYS A 42 0.52 -1.08 4.54
N ALA A 43 1.11 -0.07 5.19
CA ALA A 43 0.87 1.33 4.89
C ALA A 43 1.22 1.66 3.44
N PHE A 44 2.38 1.18 2.95
CA PHE A 44 2.78 1.34 1.55
C PHE A 44 1.77 0.71 0.59
N VAL A 45 1.31 -0.52 0.84
CA VAL A 45 0.32 -1.19 -0.03
C VAL A 45 -0.98 -0.40 -0.09
N ILE A 46 -1.49 0.08 1.05
CA ILE A 46 -2.70 0.89 1.10
C ILE A 46 -2.48 2.20 0.34
N HIS A 47 -1.41 2.92 0.66
CA HIS A 47 -1.05 4.17 -0.01
C HIS A 47 -0.97 3.99 -1.53
N ASN A 48 -0.30 2.94 -2.02
CA ASN A 48 -0.15 2.66 -3.44
C ASN A 48 -1.51 2.38 -4.10
N ARG A 49 -2.34 1.51 -3.51
CA ARG A 49 -3.68 1.20 -4.05
C ARG A 49 -4.58 2.44 -4.09
N VAL A 50 -4.58 3.24 -3.03
CA VAL A 50 -5.37 4.47 -2.94
C VAL A 50 -4.88 5.49 -3.95
N SER A 51 -3.57 5.71 -4.05
CA SER A 51 -2.96 6.65 -5.01
C SER A 51 -3.32 6.27 -6.45
N ARG A 52 -3.23 4.98 -6.81
CA ARG A 52 -3.63 4.50 -8.14
C ARG A 52 -5.11 4.70 -8.43
N GLU A 53 -5.98 4.57 -7.43
CA GLU A 53 -7.41 4.85 -7.59
C GLU A 53 -7.67 6.36 -7.77
N ILE A 54 -6.95 7.23 -7.04
CA ILE A 54 -6.98 8.68 -7.23
C ILE A 54 -6.54 9.04 -8.65
N GLU A 55 -5.38 8.54 -9.09
CA GLU A 55 -4.85 8.75 -10.44
C GLU A 55 -5.81 8.23 -11.50
N ALA A 56 -6.41 7.06 -11.31
CA ALA A 56 -7.40 6.51 -12.23
C ALA A 56 -8.65 7.40 -12.32
N ARG A 57 -9.11 7.97 -11.20
CA ARG A 57 -10.24 8.94 -11.17
C ARG A 57 -9.87 10.22 -11.89
N GLN A 58 -8.69 10.78 -11.60
CA GLN A 58 -8.18 11.98 -12.26
C GLN A 58 -7.99 11.76 -13.77
N ALA A 59 -7.42 10.64 -14.19
CA ALA A 59 -7.26 10.28 -15.59
C ALA A 59 -8.61 10.10 -16.29
N ARG A 60 -9.61 9.48 -15.64
CA ARG A 60 -10.98 9.41 -16.17
C ARG A 60 -11.62 10.79 -16.31
N ALA A 61 -11.39 11.69 -15.35
CA ALA A 61 -11.87 13.06 -15.37
C ALA A 61 -11.15 13.93 -16.42
N ALA A 62 -9.86 13.69 -16.67
CA ALA A 62 -9.04 14.42 -17.64
C ALA A 62 -9.25 13.91 -19.09
N ALA A 63 -9.45 12.60 -19.26
CA ALA A 63 -9.58 11.98 -20.58
C ALA A 63 -10.98 12.15 -21.20
N LYS A 64 -11.98 12.57 -20.42
CA LYS A 64 -13.38 12.64 -20.87
C LYS A 64 -14.00 13.93 -20.35
N GLY A 65 -14.70 14.65 -21.21
CA GLY A 65 -15.42 15.89 -20.86
C GLY A 65 -16.36 15.71 -19.65
N THR A 66 -16.95 16.81 -19.19
CA THR A 66 -17.71 16.90 -17.93
C THR A 66 -18.49 15.61 -17.56
N VAL A 67 -18.08 14.90 -16.52
CA VAL A 67 -18.78 13.69 -16.04
C VAL A 67 -20.14 14.09 -15.48
N TYR A 68 -21.18 13.34 -15.85
CA TYR A 68 -22.53 13.56 -15.34
C TYR A 68 -22.63 13.15 -13.86
N LYS A 69 -23.10 14.11 -13.04
CA LYS A 69 -23.41 14.04 -11.63
C LYS A 69 -24.81 14.63 -11.43
N PRO A 70 -25.74 13.92 -10.78
CA PRO A 70 -27.10 14.41 -10.61
C PRO A 70 -27.24 15.69 -9.76
N ALA A 71 -26.24 16.05 -8.94
CA ALA A 71 -26.22 17.29 -8.16
C ALA A 71 -25.81 18.52 -8.98
N ASP A 72 -25.08 18.32 -10.08
CA ASP A 72 -24.63 19.42 -10.93
C ASP A 72 -25.76 19.86 -11.88
N ARG A 73 -25.63 21.07 -12.44
CA ARG A 73 -26.51 21.61 -13.47
C ARG A 73 -25.77 21.69 -14.79
N TYR A 74 -26.50 21.54 -15.90
CA TYR A 74 -25.92 21.42 -17.23
C TYR A 74 -26.65 22.26 -18.26
N ASP A 75 -25.93 22.67 -19.29
CA ASP A 75 -26.46 23.48 -20.39
C ASP A 75 -26.67 22.65 -21.66
N VAL A 76 -27.62 23.09 -22.50
CA VAL A 76 -27.86 22.49 -23.81
C VAL A 76 -26.60 22.60 -24.69
N GLY A 77 -26.22 21.50 -25.34
CA GLY A 77 -25.00 21.38 -26.15
C GLY A 77 -23.78 20.88 -25.38
N GLN A 78 -23.85 20.75 -24.05
CA GLN A 78 -22.75 20.22 -23.25
C GLN A 78 -22.57 18.72 -23.48
N LYS A 79 -21.31 18.29 -23.66
CA LYS A 79 -20.93 16.88 -23.74
C LYS A 79 -20.72 16.33 -22.34
N LEU A 80 -21.43 15.25 -22.03
CA LEU A 80 -21.41 14.58 -20.74
C LEU A 80 -20.98 13.13 -20.85
N LEU A 81 -20.30 12.65 -19.81
CA LEU A 81 -19.95 11.25 -19.65
C LEU A 81 -20.80 10.57 -18.57
N PHE A 82 -21.40 9.44 -18.87
CA PHE A 82 -22.25 8.68 -17.95
C PHE A 82 -21.52 7.45 -17.40
N SER A 83 -20.88 7.60 -16.23
CA SER A 83 -20.13 6.52 -15.56
C SER A 83 -21.00 5.29 -15.26
N ALA A 84 -22.24 5.50 -14.81
CA ALA A 84 -23.20 4.42 -14.54
C ALA A 84 -23.63 3.64 -15.81
N LEU A 85 -23.37 4.19 -16.99
CA LEU A 85 -23.65 3.56 -18.29
C LEU A 85 -22.36 3.06 -18.97
N GLY A 86 -21.36 2.66 -18.19
CA GLY A 86 -20.08 2.16 -18.72
C GLY A 86 -19.23 3.24 -19.39
N GLY A 87 -19.44 4.52 -19.02
CA GLY A 87 -18.73 5.65 -19.62
C GLY A 87 -19.23 5.99 -21.02
N ALA A 88 -20.53 5.86 -21.26
CA ALA A 88 -21.18 6.33 -22.49
C ALA A 88 -21.10 7.86 -22.58
N GLU A 89 -20.82 8.37 -23.79
CA GLU A 89 -20.82 9.81 -24.08
C GLU A 89 -22.19 10.24 -24.60
N GLY A 90 -22.65 11.40 -24.13
CA GLY A 90 -23.90 12.00 -24.58
C GLY A 90 -23.82 13.52 -24.69
N VAL A 91 -24.75 14.11 -25.43
CA VAL A 91 -24.90 15.57 -25.55
C VAL A 91 -26.24 15.99 -24.99
N VAL A 92 -26.25 17.01 -24.13
CA VAL A 92 -27.48 17.57 -23.58
C VAL A 92 -28.28 18.22 -24.71
N ALA A 93 -29.43 17.65 -25.03
CA ALA A 93 -30.33 18.14 -26.07
C ALA A 93 -31.38 19.14 -25.51
N ALA A 94 -31.80 18.96 -24.27
CA ALA A 94 -32.76 19.85 -23.61
C ALA A 94 -32.61 19.82 -22.09
N VAL A 95 -33.06 20.90 -21.43
CA VAL A 95 -33.12 21.02 -19.96
C VAL A 95 -34.53 21.52 -19.61
N ARG A 96 -35.22 20.81 -18.71
CA ARG A 96 -36.57 21.18 -18.23
C ARG A 96 -36.64 21.13 -16.70
N PRO A 97 -37.51 21.91 -16.05
CA PRO A 97 -37.73 21.77 -14.60
C PRO A 97 -38.29 20.39 -14.27
N GLY A 98 -37.75 19.77 -13.22
CA GLY A 98 -38.27 18.54 -12.63
C GLY A 98 -39.58 18.81 -11.90
N ASN A 99 -40.45 17.80 -11.84
CA ASN A 99 -41.72 17.89 -11.13
C ASN A 99 -41.86 16.69 -10.20
N ASN A 100 -41.25 16.81 -9.01
CA ASN A 100 -41.43 15.83 -7.94
C ASN A 100 -41.49 16.54 -6.57
N PRO A 101 -42.65 16.53 -5.88
CA PRO A 101 -42.82 17.15 -4.57
C PRO A 101 -41.83 16.66 -3.51
N SER A 102 -41.29 15.44 -3.65
CA SER A 102 -40.41 14.81 -2.67
C SER A 102 -38.93 15.24 -2.77
N TYR A 103 -38.53 15.87 -3.87
CA TYR A 103 -37.11 16.16 -4.17
C TYR A 103 -36.77 17.65 -4.32
N GLY A 104 -37.72 18.54 -4.03
CA GLY A 104 -37.50 19.98 -4.15
C GLY A 104 -37.31 20.43 -5.61
N ALA A 105 -36.59 21.55 -5.81
CA ALA A 105 -36.39 22.15 -7.12
C ALA A 105 -35.17 21.57 -7.84
N TYR A 106 -35.40 20.62 -8.75
CA TYR A 106 -34.37 20.02 -9.60
C TYR A 106 -34.72 20.18 -11.09
N GLN A 107 -33.81 19.78 -11.97
CA GLN A 107 -33.96 19.78 -13.42
C GLN A 107 -33.93 18.36 -13.97
N VAL A 108 -34.50 18.16 -15.15
CA VAL A 108 -34.35 16.96 -15.96
C VAL A 108 -33.65 17.37 -17.24
N ILE A 109 -32.49 16.76 -17.49
CA ILE A 109 -31.76 16.90 -18.75
C ILE A 109 -32.15 15.75 -19.68
N GLN A 110 -32.39 16.08 -20.94
CA GLN A 110 -32.55 15.11 -22.01
C GLN A 110 -31.22 15.02 -22.75
N VAL A 111 -30.68 13.82 -22.88
CA VAL A 111 -29.33 13.57 -23.38
C VAL A 111 -29.40 12.56 -24.51
N GLU A 112 -28.79 12.93 -25.65
CA GLU A 112 -28.62 12.04 -26.79
C GLU A 112 -27.39 11.17 -26.59
N ILE A 113 -27.59 9.86 -26.45
CA ILE A 113 -26.54 8.85 -26.27
C ILE A 113 -26.71 7.78 -27.35
N ALA A 114 -25.71 7.62 -28.21
CA ALA A 114 -25.73 6.63 -29.31
C ALA A 114 -27.01 6.67 -30.18
N GLY A 115 -27.56 7.87 -30.44
CA GLY A 115 -28.77 8.08 -31.22
C GLY A 115 -30.08 7.77 -30.48
N GLN A 116 -30.02 7.56 -29.17
CA GLN A 116 -31.19 7.43 -28.30
C GLN A 116 -31.25 8.59 -27.32
N SER A 117 -32.44 9.17 -27.20
CA SER A 117 -32.74 10.16 -26.19
C SER A 117 -33.04 9.49 -24.84
N ARG A 118 -32.34 9.92 -23.79
CA ARG A 118 -32.57 9.47 -22.40
C ARG A 118 -32.67 10.67 -21.47
N GLU A 119 -33.47 10.53 -20.42
CA GLU A 119 -33.65 11.58 -19.41
C GLU A 119 -32.88 11.26 -18.13
N PHE A 120 -32.28 12.29 -17.55
CA PHE A 120 -31.49 12.22 -16.33
C PHE A 120 -31.81 13.41 -15.41
N ALA A 121 -31.71 13.23 -14.09
CA ALA A 121 -31.97 14.30 -13.13
C ALA A 121 -30.72 15.17 -12.91
N ALA A 122 -30.85 16.48 -12.83
CA ALA A 122 -29.76 17.43 -12.61
C ALA A 122 -30.16 18.44 -11.54
N GLY A 123 -29.19 19.00 -10.82
CA GLY A 123 -29.44 19.94 -9.72
C GLY A 123 -30.25 19.33 -8.57
N LEU A 124 -30.11 18.02 -8.32
CA LEU A 124 -30.71 17.37 -7.15
C LEU A 124 -29.96 17.80 -5.88
N GLU A 125 -30.69 18.36 -4.91
CA GLU A 125 -30.16 18.69 -3.58
C GLU A 125 -30.15 17.48 -2.62
N VAL A 126 -30.92 16.44 -2.95
CA VAL A 126 -30.92 15.17 -2.22
C VAL A 126 -29.68 14.33 -2.54
N ASP A 127 -29.19 13.64 -1.52
CA ASP A 127 -28.03 12.76 -1.61
C ASP A 127 -28.27 11.63 -2.62
N HIS A 128 -27.30 11.39 -3.51
CA HIS A 128 -27.38 10.39 -4.58
C HIS A 128 -26.01 9.75 -4.81
N ALA A 129 -25.97 8.43 -4.99
CA ALA A 129 -24.72 7.66 -5.12
C ALA A 129 -23.78 8.09 -6.27
N LEU A 130 -24.29 8.86 -7.24
CA LEU A 130 -23.54 9.46 -8.36
C LEU A 130 -23.22 10.95 -8.18
N SER A 131 -23.84 11.60 -7.20
CA SER A 131 -23.67 13.01 -6.83
C SER A 131 -22.72 13.20 -5.68
N GLN A 132 -22.49 12.16 -4.89
CA GLN A 132 -21.49 12.17 -3.83
C GLN A 132 -20.14 12.43 -4.48
N THR A 133 -19.62 13.63 -4.22
CA THR A 133 -18.21 13.94 -4.37
C THR A 133 -17.46 12.76 -3.76
N GLU A 134 -16.61 12.15 -4.58
CA GLU A 134 -15.51 11.33 -4.10
C GLU A 134 -15.00 11.98 -2.82
N ILE A 135 -15.07 11.26 -1.70
CA ILE A 135 -14.26 11.62 -0.54
C ILE A 135 -12.85 11.81 -1.11
N ASP A 136 -12.25 12.97 -0.87
CA ASP A 136 -10.85 13.21 -1.21
C ASP A 136 -10.11 12.09 -0.47
N LEU A 137 -9.76 11.03 -1.21
CA LEU A 137 -9.18 9.85 -0.60
C LEU A 137 -7.87 10.33 -0.01
N ASP A 138 -7.76 10.25 1.30
CA ASP A 138 -6.53 10.57 2.00
C ASP A 138 -5.75 9.27 2.16
N PRO A 139 -4.69 9.04 1.36
CA PRO A 139 -3.94 7.79 1.42
C PRO A 139 -3.34 7.56 2.80
N GLU A 140 -2.92 8.64 3.48
CA GLU A 140 -2.29 8.57 4.81
C GLU A 140 -3.32 8.17 5.86
N ALA A 141 -4.48 8.85 5.89
CA ALA A 141 -5.53 8.54 6.86
C ALA A 141 -6.11 7.12 6.66
N LEU A 142 -6.12 6.62 5.42
CA LEU A 142 -6.53 5.24 5.13
C LEU A 142 -5.45 4.23 5.53
N ALA A 143 -4.17 4.54 5.31
CA ALA A 143 -3.05 3.71 5.75
C ALA A 143 -3.04 3.57 7.28
N ASP A 144 -3.09 4.68 8.02
CA ASP A 144 -3.15 4.70 9.49
C ASP A 144 -4.29 3.84 10.03
N ARG A 145 -5.45 3.90 9.38
CA ARG A 145 -6.65 3.17 9.81
C ARG A 145 -6.58 1.68 9.50
N TYR A 146 -6.13 1.30 8.30
CA TYR A 146 -6.31 -0.06 7.79
C TYR A 146 -5.02 -0.90 7.75
N ALA A 147 -3.83 -0.29 7.84
CA ALA A 147 -2.55 -1.02 7.82
C ALA A 147 -2.47 -2.11 8.91
N PRO A 148 -2.85 -1.84 10.18
CA PRO A 148 -2.86 -2.88 11.21
C PRO A 148 -3.85 -4.01 10.92
N MET A 149 -4.92 -3.74 10.17
CA MET A 149 -5.99 -4.70 9.90
C MET A 149 -5.58 -5.71 8.81
N ILE A 150 -4.73 -5.30 7.87
CA ILE A 150 -4.27 -6.16 6.77
C ILE A 150 -2.96 -6.90 7.06
N ALA A 151 -2.30 -6.58 8.18
CA ALA A 151 -0.98 -7.10 8.55
C ALA A 151 -0.87 -8.63 8.50
N ALA A 152 -1.85 -9.35 9.06
CA ALA A 152 -1.82 -10.81 9.07
C ALA A 152 -1.84 -11.42 7.66
N GLN A 153 -2.63 -10.84 6.75
CA GLN A 153 -2.75 -11.30 5.37
C GLN A 153 -1.50 -10.95 4.57
N MET A 154 -0.93 -9.76 4.79
CA MET A 154 0.36 -9.38 4.20
C MET A 154 1.48 -10.30 4.65
N VAL A 155 1.64 -10.55 5.95
CA VAL A 155 2.66 -11.46 6.49
C VAL A 155 2.52 -12.86 5.88
N ALA A 156 1.30 -13.40 5.81
CA ALA A 156 1.07 -14.70 5.18
C ALA A 156 1.58 -14.72 3.73
N ARG A 157 1.28 -13.68 2.93
CA ARG A 157 1.76 -13.59 1.55
C ARG A 157 3.28 -13.46 1.44
N LEU A 158 3.92 -12.70 2.35
CA LEU A 158 5.38 -12.54 2.37
C LEU A 158 6.08 -13.85 2.75
N VAL A 159 5.54 -14.62 3.70
CA VAL A 159 6.10 -15.93 4.09
C VAL A 159 6.07 -16.94 2.93
N GLU A 160 5.03 -16.91 2.10
CA GLU A 160 4.90 -17.79 0.94
C GLU A 160 5.89 -17.47 -0.18
N ASP A 161 6.44 -16.24 -0.21
CA ASP A 161 7.35 -15.78 -1.25
C ASP A 161 8.82 -16.01 -0.86
N PRO A 162 9.56 -16.88 -1.56
CA PRO A 162 10.94 -17.23 -1.21
C PRO A 162 11.94 -16.07 -1.36
N ASP A 163 11.59 -15.01 -2.08
CA ASP A 163 12.46 -13.84 -2.21
C ASP A 163 12.40 -12.94 -0.97
N TRP A 164 11.36 -13.09 -0.14
CA TRP A 164 11.22 -12.36 1.11
C TRP A 164 11.84 -13.13 2.27
N LEU A 165 12.49 -12.39 3.15
CA LEU A 165 13.12 -12.88 4.36
C LEU A 165 12.76 -11.97 5.52
N SER A 166 12.70 -12.52 6.72
CA SER A 166 12.53 -11.73 7.93
C SER A 166 13.38 -12.21 9.09
N TYR A 167 13.64 -11.28 10.01
CA TYR A 167 14.16 -11.57 11.34
C TYR A 167 13.44 -10.66 12.35
N GLY A 168 12.55 -11.24 13.17
CA GLY A 168 11.59 -10.45 13.93
C GLY A 168 10.56 -9.80 13.00
N ASP A 169 10.19 -8.55 13.28
CA ASP A 169 9.30 -7.77 12.41
C ASP A 169 10.01 -7.12 11.22
N ARG A 170 11.31 -7.34 11.04
CA ARG A 170 12.09 -6.72 9.95
C ARG A 170 12.10 -7.62 8.71
N TRP A 171 11.46 -7.13 7.64
CA TRP A 171 11.34 -7.80 6.35
C TRP A 171 12.26 -7.19 5.30
N ILE A 172 12.89 -8.03 4.49
CA ILE A 172 13.80 -7.61 3.42
C ILE A 172 13.79 -8.60 2.26
N LEU A 173 14.11 -8.11 1.06
CA LEU A 173 14.39 -8.97 -0.08
C LEU A 173 15.74 -9.67 0.07
N ARG A 174 15.75 -10.98 -0.21
CA ARG A 174 16.96 -11.82 -0.26
C ARG A 174 18.04 -11.24 -1.15
N ALA A 175 17.66 -10.68 -2.29
CA ALA A 175 18.59 -10.09 -3.26
C ALA A 175 19.33 -8.86 -2.73
N LEU A 176 18.84 -8.20 -1.68
CA LEU A 176 19.47 -7.02 -1.07
C LEU A 176 20.44 -7.39 0.06
N LEU A 177 20.43 -8.64 0.53
CA LEU A 177 21.29 -9.06 1.62
C LEU A 177 22.72 -9.32 1.14
N PRO A 178 23.75 -8.75 1.82
CA PRO A 178 25.11 -9.17 1.58
C PRO A 178 25.34 -10.61 2.01
N GLU A 179 26.31 -11.26 1.36
CA GLU A 179 26.72 -12.61 1.75
C GLU A 179 27.45 -12.60 3.10
N VAL A 180 27.04 -13.48 4.02
CA VAL A 180 27.73 -13.70 5.29
C VAL A 180 28.48 -15.04 5.25
N ASN A 181 29.79 -14.98 5.01
CA ASN A 181 30.62 -16.16 4.88
C ASN A 181 31.14 -16.68 6.24
N LEU A 182 31.92 -17.76 6.21
CA LEU A 182 32.54 -18.34 7.42
C LEU A 182 33.51 -17.37 8.12
N GLY A 183 34.26 -16.59 7.37
CA GLY A 183 35.19 -15.59 7.91
C GLY A 183 34.46 -14.53 8.74
N HIS A 184 33.34 -13.99 8.23
CA HIS A 184 32.50 -13.04 8.97
C HIS A 184 32.01 -13.63 10.29
N ARG A 185 31.55 -14.88 10.29
CA ARG A 185 31.07 -15.56 11.51
C ARG A 185 32.20 -15.82 12.51
N ASN A 186 33.37 -16.24 12.05
CA ASN A 186 34.52 -16.45 12.93
C ASN A 186 35.02 -15.14 13.56
N LEU A 187 34.98 -14.04 12.79
CA LEU A 187 35.33 -12.73 13.31
C LEU A 187 34.28 -12.23 14.31
N ALA A 188 32.99 -12.42 14.03
CA ALA A 188 31.92 -12.14 14.99
C ALA A 188 32.09 -12.91 16.31
N GLU A 189 32.45 -14.20 16.25
CA GLU A 189 32.77 -15.00 17.43
C GLU A 189 33.93 -14.39 18.23
N ALA A 190 35.03 -14.01 17.55
CA ALA A 190 36.18 -13.39 18.20
C ALA A 190 35.82 -12.06 18.87
N ILE A 191 35.02 -11.22 18.21
CA ILE A 191 34.56 -9.92 18.74
C ILE A 191 33.73 -10.14 20.02
N ILE A 192 32.72 -11.02 19.98
CA ILE A 192 31.88 -11.32 21.15
C ILE A 192 32.72 -11.93 22.28
N MET A 193 33.64 -12.83 21.95
CA MET A 193 34.54 -13.45 22.93
C MET A 193 35.40 -12.41 23.65
N LEU A 194 35.96 -11.44 22.92
CA LEU A 194 36.80 -10.39 23.47
C LEU A 194 36.01 -9.35 24.28
N ALA A 195 34.78 -9.04 23.86
CA ALA A 195 33.90 -8.14 24.59
C ALA A 195 33.47 -8.72 25.95
N GLY A 196 33.24 -10.04 26.01
CA GLY A 196 32.84 -10.72 27.24
C GLY A 196 31.41 -10.41 27.70
N GLU A 197 30.62 -9.74 26.87
CA GLU A 197 29.22 -9.42 27.11
C GLU A 197 28.39 -9.58 25.82
N PRO A 198 27.05 -9.75 25.90
CA PRO A 198 26.20 -9.80 24.72
C PRO A 198 26.22 -8.48 23.93
N LEU A 199 26.39 -8.56 22.60
CA LEU A 199 26.52 -7.39 21.73
C LEU A 199 25.38 -7.27 20.71
N PRO A 200 24.91 -6.04 20.39
CA PRO A 200 24.04 -5.83 19.24
C PRO A 200 24.82 -5.99 17.94
N ALA A 201 24.12 -6.31 16.84
CA ALA A 201 24.73 -6.56 15.54
C ALA A 201 25.58 -5.38 15.06
N GLU A 202 25.12 -4.16 15.30
CA GLU A 202 25.78 -2.91 14.89
C GLU A 202 27.18 -2.76 15.48
N GLN A 203 27.40 -3.22 16.71
CA GLN A 203 28.73 -3.20 17.33
C GLN A 203 29.65 -4.26 16.72
N ILE A 204 29.11 -5.43 16.38
CA ILE A 204 29.88 -6.49 15.73
C ILE A 204 30.29 -6.07 14.32
N LEU A 205 29.40 -5.40 13.58
CA LEU A 205 29.64 -4.92 12.21
C LEU A 205 30.84 -3.98 12.08
N GLY A 206 31.19 -3.25 13.14
CA GLY A 206 32.27 -2.25 13.11
C GLY A 206 33.61 -2.82 12.64
N ASP A 207 33.85 -4.09 12.95
CA ASP A 207 35.09 -4.81 12.64
C ASP A 207 34.94 -5.80 11.47
N LEU A 208 33.75 -5.92 10.87
CA LEU A 208 33.51 -6.82 9.72
C LEU A 208 33.75 -6.11 8.39
N ASP A 209 34.34 -6.84 7.43
CA ASP A 209 34.62 -6.35 6.08
C ASP A 209 33.40 -6.47 5.14
N PHE A 210 32.27 -5.85 5.54
CA PHE A 210 31.12 -5.68 4.65
C PHE A 210 31.27 -4.43 3.79
N ASP A 211 30.69 -4.47 2.58
CA ASP A 211 30.56 -3.30 1.73
C ASP A 211 29.86 -2.15 2.48
N LYS A 212 30.58 -1.05 2.68
CA LYS A 212 30.10 0.13 3.42
C LYS A 212 29.10 0.97 2.63
N GLN A 213 28.91 0.69 1.34
CA GLN A 213 27.85 1.30 0.54
C GLN A 213 26.46 0.75 0.90
N LEU A 214 26.40 -0.45 1.47
CA LEU A 214 25.14 -1.03 1.93
C LEU A 214 24.68 -0.36 3.24
N PRO A 215 23.37 -0.08 3.38
CA PRO A 215 22.81 0.44 4.63
C PRO A 215 23.22 -0.42 5.83
N ALA A 216 23.48 0.23 6.96
CA ALA A 216 23.91 -0.45 8.18
C ALA A 216 22.89 -1.51 8.63
N GLU A 217 21.60 -1.17 8.55
CA GLU A 217 20.48 -2.05 8.90
C GLU A 217 20.43 -3.32 8.03
N THR A 218 20.71 -3.19 6.73
CA THR A 218 20.79 -4.31 5.78
C THR A 218 21.93 -5.26 6.12
N ARG A 219 23.09 -4.71 6.51
CA ARG A 219 24.23 -5.53 6.97
C ARG A 219 23.96 -6.16 8.33
N ALA A 220 23.30 -5.44 9.24
CA ALA A 220 22.92 -5.93 10.56
C ALA A 220 21.98 -7.13 10.44
N ILE A 221 20.88 -7.01 9.71
CA ILE A 221 19.93 -8.13 9.56
C ILE A 221 20.59 -9.34 8.87
N ALA A 222 21.47 -9.11 7.88
CA ALA A 222 22.22 -10.19 7.24
C ALA A 222 23.08 -10.97 8.25
N LEU A 223 23.81 -10.24 9.10
CA LEU A 223 24.60 -10.82 10.16
C LEU A 223 23.72 -11.58 11.15
N GLU A 224 22.64 -10.98 11.64
CA GLU A 224 21.72 -11.58 12.61
C GLU A 224 21.10 -12.87 12.08
N MET A 225 20.65 -12.87 10.83
CA MET A 225 20.15 -14.07 10.17
C MET A 225 21.23 -15.17 10.07
N ALA A 226 22.48 -14.81 9.81
CA ALA A 226 23.58 -15.75 9.76
C ALA A 226 23.95 -16.31 11.14
N LEU A 227 23.99 -15.46 12.17
CA LEU A 227 24.27 -15.86 13.55
C LEU A 227 23.14 -16.75 14.09
N SER A 228 21.87 -16.46 13.75
CA SER A 228 20.72 -17.27 14.18
C SER A 228 20.76 -18.73 13.69
N LYS A 229 21.46 -18.98 12.58
CA LYS A 229 21.60 -20.29 11.94
C LYS A 229 22.88 -21.01 12.37
N ASP A 230 23.76 -20.36 13.14
CA ASP A 230 25.03 -20.91 13.58
C ASP A 230 24.95 -21.28 15.06
N GLU A 231 25.18 -22.56 15.37
CA GLU A 231 24.95 -23.12 16.69
C GLU A 231 25.83 -22.52 17.78
N ARG A 232 26.93 -21.84 17.45
CA ARG A 232 27.83 -21.18 18.43
C ARG A 232 27.16 -19.99 19.10
N PHE A 233 26.26 -19.31 18.38
CA PHE A 233 25.68 -18.04 18.82
C PHE A 233 24.32 -18.25 19.46
N ARG A 234 23.94 -17.29 20.30
CA ARG A 234 22.60 -17.21 20.87
C ARG A 234 22.19 -15.76 21.02
N ASN A 235 20.97 -15.45 20.58
CA ASN A 235 20.31 -14.20 20.94
C ASN A 235 19.76 -14.32 22.37
N VAL A 236 20.15 -13.39 23.25
CA VAL A 236 19.63 -13.24 24.62
C VAL A 236 18.81 -11.95 24.80
N GLY A 237 18.70 -11.14 23.74
CA GLY A 237 17.84 -9.96 23.67
C GLY A 237 16.45 -10.27 23.10
N ALA A 238 15.68 -9.22 22.82
CA ALA A 238 14.41 -9.34 22.11
C ALA A 238 14.64 -9.61 20.61
N LEU A 239 13.60 -10.01 19.87
CA LEU A 239 13.71 -10.11 18.40
C LEU A 239 13.87 -8.73 17.75
N GLU A 240 13.26 -7.69 18.33
CA GLU A 240 13.36 -6.30 17.90
C GLU A 240 14.67 -5.63 18.32
N ALA A 241 15.32 -6.15 19.36
CA ALA A 241 16.60 -5.65 19.86
C ALA A 241 17.52 -6.83 20.22
N PRO A 242 18.08 -7.52 19.21
CA PRO A 242 18.89 -8.71 19.42
C PRO A 242 20.20 -8.39 20.13
N LEU A 243 20.58 -9.25 21.07
CA LEU A 243 21.87 -9.22 21.75
C LEU A 243 22.51 -10.58 21.60
N TRP A 244 23.64 -10.63 20.91
CA TRP A 244 24.33 -11.86 20.53
C TRP A 244 25.45 -12.17 21.51
N THR A 245 25.46 -13.41 22.00
CA THR A 245 26.53 -13.97 22.83
C THR A 245 26.90 -15.37 22.34
N LEU A 246 28.01 -15.91 22.85
CA LEU A 246 28.40 -17.29 22.59
C LEU A 246 27.72 -18.23 23.57
N LYS A 247 27.26 -19.39 23.11
CA LYS A 247 26.68 -20.41 24.01
C LYS A 247 27.66 -20.90 25.06
N SER A 248 28.97 -20.80 24.82
CA SER A 248 30.02 -21.14 25.79
C SER A 248 30.16 -20.13 26.95
N GLN A 249 29.55 -18.94 26.83
CA GLN A 249 29.60 -17.87 27.83
C GLN A 249 28.33 -17.83 28.72
N ILE A 250 27.36 -18.71 28.47
CA ILE A 250 26.08 -18.79 29.20
C ILE A 250 26.11 -19.96 30.17
#